data_AF-C3Y3Z1-F1
#
_entry.id   AF-C3Y3Z1-F1
#
_cell.length_a   1.000
_cell.length_b   1.000
_cell.length_c   1.000
_cell.angle_alpha   90.00
_cell.angle_beta   90.00
_cell.angle_gamma   90.00
#
_symmetry.space_group_name_H-M   'P 1'
#
loop_
_entity.id
_entity.type
_entity.pdbx_description
1 polymer ?
#
loop_
_entity_poly.entity_id
_entity_poly.type
_entity_poly.pdbx_seq_one_letter_code
_entity_poly.pdbx_strand_id
1 'polypeptide(L)'
;MKDFVDKYNQSLKFASAFHSQLSHDSVNLVQAADQDILDLISSWHNKGYLDNTVLIVFADHGARYGEIRQFLQGRLEERLPFFGIAIPKWIRQKHPEIAENLRKNQERLTTAFDFHKMLQHILDYPGDPSRFQGHGISLFQEIPLNRTCEDAKIADHWCTCLQTISISTSNDYVIASAKYLVSYINSLTLPHRNNCMELTLKNITHAEIIKPNKRLLQFQESSLQFHVAKFGNMLRLPFIDFMLTVETEPNGGMYEASVRKWLKRNHTEVTADISRINRYGDHPKCIRDKFPRLRKYCFCKEFLHQT
;
A
#
# COMPACT_ATOMS: atom_id res chain seq x y z
N MET A 1 8.20 -12.93 -29.39
CA MET A 1 6.81 -13.18 -28.94
C MET A 1 5.77 -12.91 -30.04
N LYS A 2 5.87 -11.80 -30.77
CA LYS A 2 4.95 -11.45 -31.87
C LYS A 2 4.72 -12.59 -32.88
N ASP A 3 5.79 -13.13 -33.45
CA ASP A 3 5.70 -14.20 -34.46
C ASP A 3 5.05 -15.49 -33.92
N PHE A 4 5.27 -15.80 -32.64
CA PHE A 4 4.63 -16.95 -31.99
C PHE A 4 3.12 -16.74 -31.87
N VAL A 5 2.68 -15.56 -31.42
CA VAL A 5 1.24 -15.27 -31.30
C VAL A 5 0.58 -15.25 -32.68
N ASP A 6 1.24 -14.64 -33.67
CA ASP A 6 0.77 -14.58 -35.06
C ASP A 6 0.63 -15.98 -35.67
N LYS A 7 1.67 -16.82 -35.58
CA LYS A 7 1.71 -18.16 -36.20
C LYS A 7 0.67 -19.12 -35.63
N TYR A 8 0.39 -19.04 -34.33
CA TYR A 8 -0.51 -19.96 -33.64
C TYR A 8 -1.87 -19.32 -33.33
N ASN A 9 -2.30 -18.26 -34.04
CA ASN A 9 -3.49 -17.45 -33.72
C ASN A 9 -4.81 -18.24 -33.59
N GLN A 10 -4.89 -19.44 -34.17
CA GLN A 10 -6.05 -20.34 -34.11
C GLN A 10 -5.92 -21.49 -33.10
N SER A 11 -4.86 -21.54 -32.31
CA SER A 11 -4.62 -22.60 -31.32
C SER A 11 -4.62 -22.05 -29.90
N LEU A 12 -5.12 -22.85 -28.94
CA LEU A 12 -4.88 -22.60 -27.53
C LEU A 12 -3.38 -22.63 -27.27
N LYS A 13 -2.88 -21.63 -26.55
CA LYS A 13 -1.45 -21.46 -26.31
C LYS A 13 -1.18 -20.83 -24.96
N PHE A 14 -0.05 -21.18 -24.38
CA PHE A 14 0.55 -20.51 -23.24
C PHE A 14 1.90 -19.96 -23.68
N ALA A 15 2.17 -18.71 -23.35
CA ALA A 15 3.44 -18.08 -23.64
C ALA A 15 3.94 -17.32 -22.41
N SER A 16 5.22 -17.48 -22.11
CA SER A 16 5.92 -16.73 -21.08
C SER A 16 7.20 -16.18 -21.68
N ALA A 17 7.47 -14.90 -21.44
CA ALA A 17 8.77 -14.29 -21.70
C ALA A 17 9.21 -13.60 -20.43
N PHE A 18 10.45 -13.83 -20.05
CA PHE A 18 11.06 -13.27 -18.85
C PHE A 18 12.28 -12.46 -19.25
N HIS A 19 12.26 -11.18 -18.91
CA HIS A 19 13.31 -10.24 -19.27
C HIS A 19 14.07 -9.81 -18.01
N SER A 20 15.33 -10.23 -17.89
CA SER A 20 16.16 -9.93 -16.70
C SER A 20 17.29 -8.93 -16.96
N GLN A 21 17.78 -8.81 -18.20
CA GLN A 21 19.04 -8.09 -18.48
C GLN A 21 19.00 -6.60 -18.12
N LEU A 22 17.91 -5.91 -18.44
CA LEU A 22 17.75 -4.46 -18.16
C LEU A 22 17.37 -4.17 -16.71
N SER A 23 17.03 -5.17 -15.90
CA SER A 23 16.60 -4.99 -14.51
C SER A 23 17.58 -5.55 -13.49
N HIS A 24 18.49 -6.44 -13.89
CA HIS A 24 19.34 -7.18 -12.96
C HIS A 24 20.36 -6.29 -12.25
N ASP A 25 21.09 -5.47 -13.00
CA ASP A 25 22.21 -4.68 -12.44
C ASP A 25 21.84 -3.21 -12.15
N SER A 26 20.78 -2.70 -12.78
CA SER A 26 20.35 -1.31 -12.62
C SER A 26 18.85 -1.16 -12.80
N VAL A 27 18.19 -0.59 -11.78
CA VAL A 27 16.76 -0.24 -11.84
C VAL A 27 16.45 0.83 -12.91
N ASN A 28 17.46 1.61 -13.31
CA ASN A 28 17.28 2.73 -14.24
C ASN A 28 17.23 2.29 -15.71
N LEU A 29 17.64 1.06 -16.03
CA LEU A 29 17.63 0.55 -17.40
C LEU A 29 16.28 -0.05 -17.81
N VAL A 30 15.38 -0.30 -16.86
CA VAL A 30 14.06 -0.89 -17.11
C VAL A 30 13.23 -0.03 -18.07
N GLN A 31 13.38 1.30 -18.02
CA GLN A 31 12.69 2.23 -18.92
C GLN A 31 13.03 1.99 -20.41
N ALA A 32 14.18 1.39 -20.72
CA ALA A 32 14.57 1.13 -22.11
C ALA A 32 13.65 0.08 -22.78
N ALA A 33 12.97 -0.76 -22.00
CA ALA A 33 12.01 -1.74 -22.51
C ALA A 33 10.58 -1.17 -22.68
N ASP A 34 10.30 0.04 -22.18
CA ASP A 34 8.93 0.55 -22.06
C ASP A 34 8.25 0.68 -23.43
N GLN A 35 8.95 1.28 -24.40
CA GLN A 35 8.43 1.43 -25.77
C GLN A 35 8.23 0.07 -26.47
N ASP A 36 9.16 -0.87 -26.31
CA ASP A 36 9.04 -2.20 -26.93
C ASP A 36 7.87 -3.00 -26.35
N ILE A 37 7.63 -2.90 -25.03
CA ILE A 37 6.49 -3.51 -24.35
C ILE A 37 5.19 -2.86 -24.84
N LEU A 38 5.14 -1.53 -24.91
CA LEU A 38 3.99 -0.78 -25.40
C LEU A 38 3.64 -1.16 -26.84
N ASP A 39 4.63 -1.23 -27.72
CA ASP A 39 4.44 -1.57 -29.14
C ASP A 39 3.95 -3.01 -29.30
N LEU A 40 4.47 -3.95 -28.51
CA LEU A 40 4.02 -5.34 -28.51
C LEU A 40 2.55 -5.45 -28.07
N ILE A 41 2.19 -4.85 -26.93
CA ILE A 41 0.83 -4.90 -26.38
C ILE A 41 -0.14 -4.17 -27.32
N SER A 42 0.25 -3.00 -27.85
CA SER A 42 -0.55 -2.24 -28.81
C SER A 42 -0.78 -3.03 -30.10
N SER A 43 0.25 -3.72 -30.60
CA SER A 43 0.10 -4.60 -31.76
C SER A 43 -0.89 -5.74 -31.50
N TRP A 44 -0.89 -6.34 -30.31
CA TRP A 44 -1.87 -7.39 -29.96
C TRP A 44 -3.27 -6.85 -29.77
N HIS A 45 -3.40 -5.66 -29.20
CA HIS A 45 -4.68 -4.98 -29.07
C HIS A 45 -5.29 -4.70 -30.45
N ASN A 46 -4.54 -4.06 -31.34
CA ASN A 46 -5.00 -3.67 -32.68
C ASN A 46 -5.35 -4.87 -33.57
N LYS A 47 -4.67 -6.01 -33.38
CA LYS A 47 -4.97 -7.26 -34.08
C LYS A 47 -6.10 -8.09 -33.44
N GLY A 48 -6.69 -7.64 -32.34
CA GLY A 48 -7.75 -8.36 -31.62
C GLY A 48 -7.29 -9.57 -30.81
N TYR A 49 -5.97 -9.79 -30.65
CA TYR A 49 -5.48 -10.96 -29.91
C TYR A 49 -5.81 -10.90 -28.41
N LEU A 50 -5.92 -9.69 -27.85
CA LEU A 50 -6.31 -9.50 -26.45
C LEU A 50 -7.80 -9.81 -26.18
N ASP A 51 -8.63 -9.94 -27.23
CA ASP A 51 -10.05 -10.30 -27.07
C ASP A 51 -10.25 -11.76 -26.64
N ASN A 52 -9.19 -12.58 -26.71
CA ASN A 52 -9.21 -13.97 -26.24
C ASN A 52 -7.95 -14.35 -25.46
N THR A 53 -7.27 -13.37 -24.84
CA THR A 53 -6.05 -13.59 -24.07
C THR A 53 -6.16 -12.97 -22.68
N VAL A 54 -5.87 -13.74 -21.64
CA VAL A 54 -5.52 -13.17 -20.32
C VAL A 54 -4.05 -12.76 -20.38
N LEU A 55 -3.79 -11.46 -20.38
CA LEU A 55 -2.44 -10.90 -20.39
C LEU A 55 -1.99 -10.61 -18.95
N ILE A 56 -0.78 -11.03 -18.61
CA ILE A 56 -0.19 -10.81 -17.29
C ILE A 56 1.18 -10.17 -17.50
N VAL A 57 1.42 -9.06 -16.81
CA VAL A 57 2.71 -8.36 -16.79
C VAL A 57 3.12 -8.25 -15.34
N PHE A 58 4.26 -8.84 -14.98
CA PHE A 58 4.69 -8.90 -13.59
C PHE A 58 6.22 -8.92 -13.47
N ALA A 59 6.70 -8.59 -12.27
CA ALA A 59 8.06 -8.85 -11.84
C ALA A 59 8.05 -9.94 -10.75
N ASP A 60 9.09 -10.76 -10.72
CA ASP A 60 9.28 -11.80 -9.69
C ASP A 60 9.75 -11.22 -8.36
N HIS A 61 10.51 -10.13 -8.41
CA HIS A 61 10.93 -9.34 -7.26
C HIS A 61 11.21 -7.87 -7.66
N GLY A 62 11.34 -6.98 -6.66
CA GLY A 62 11.85 -5.63 -6.88
C GLY A 62 13.37 -5.56 -6.94
N ALA A 63 13.96 -4.40 -6.65
CA ALA A 63 15.41 -4.22 -6.68
C ALA A 63 16.12 -5.03 -5.57
N ARG A 64 16.71 -6.18 -5.93
CA ARG A 64 17.42 -7.06 -4.99
C ARG A 64 18.81 -6.55 -4.60
N TYR A 65 19.45 -5.77 -5.46
CA TYR A 65 20.80 -5.24 -5.28
C TYR A 65 20.82 -3.70 -5.33
N GLY A 66 21.99 -3.12 -5.06
CA GLY A 66 22.22 -1.69 -5.11
C GLY A 66 21.99 -0.94 -3.79
N GLU A 67 22.37 0.33 -3.77
CA GLU A 67 22.32 1.19 -2.57
C GLU A 67 20.90 1.37 -2.02
N ILE A 68 19.88 1.30 -2.87
CA ILE A 68 18.47 1.46 -2.46
C ILE A 68 18.07 0.46 -1.36
N ARG A 69 18.68 -0.73 -1.36
CA ARG A 69 18.40 -1.81 -0.40
C ARG A 69 18.93 -1.53 1.01
N GLN A 70 19.80 -0.53 1.16
CA GLN A 70 20.24 -0.05 2.47
C GLN A 70 19.12 0.68 3.20
N PHE A 71 18.11 1.17 2.48
CA PHE A 71 16.96 1.88 3.04
C PHE A 71 15.77 0.96 3.23
N LEU A 72 14.87 1.34 4.16
CA LEU A 72 13.63 0.60 4.39
C LEU A 72 12.77 0.54 3.11
N GLN A 73 12.66 1.63 2.37
CA GLN A 73 11.87 1.66 1.13
C GLN A 73 12.35 0.60 0.15
N GLY A 74 13.66 0.54 -0.15
CA GLY A 74 14.19 -0.48 -1.08
C GLY A 74 13.95 -1.92 -0.62
N ARG A 75 13.96 -2.16 0.69
CA ARG A 75 13.60 -3.48 1.26
C ARG A 75 12.13 -3.81 1.10
N LEU A 76 11.23 -2.83 1.09
CA LEU A 76 9.81 -3.06 0.81
C LEU A 76 9.58 -3.26 -0.69
N GLU A 77 10.19 -2.44 -1.55
CA GLU A 77 10.13 -2.56 -3.01
C GLU A 77 10.64 -3.93 -3.50
N GLU A 78 11.72 -4.46 -2.92
CA GLU A 78 12.22 -5.83 -3.19
C GLU A 78 11.10 -6.89 -3.07
N ARG A 79 10.13 -6.67 -2.17
CA ARG A 79 9.10 -7.63 -1.73
C ARG A 79 7.74 -7.37 -2.35
N LEU A 80 7.56 -6.20 -2.97
CA LEU A 80 6.30 -5.73 -3.53
C LEU A 80 6.49 -5.44 -5.02
N PRO A 81 6.82 -6.45 -5.85
CA PRO A 81 6.97 -6.25 -7.28
C PRO A 81 5.63 -5.89 -7.93
N PHE A 82 5.71 -5.22 -9.08
CA PHE A 82 4.56 -4.96 -9.93
C PHE A 82 3.91 -6.27 -10.39
N PHE A 83 2.58 -6.31 -10.39
CA PHE A 83 1.78 -7.41 -10.90
C PHE A 83 0.48 -6.88 -11.50
N GLY A 84 0.30 -7.02 -12.81
CA GLY A 84 -0.86 -6.55 -13.57
C GLY A 84 -1.51 -7.67 -14.37
N ILE A 85 -2.85 -7.69 -14.37
CA ILE A 85 -3.66 -8.63 -15.17
C ILE A 85 -4.61 -7.82 -16.05
N ALA A 86 -4.67 -8.15 -17.33
CA ALA A 86 -5.73 -7.73 -18.24
C ALA A 86 -6.49 -8.96 -18.74
N ILE A 87 -7.81 -8.97 -18.51
CA ILE A 87 -8.71 -10.01 -19.00
C ILE A 87 -9.51 -9.54 -20.23
N PRO A 88 -9.92 -10.46 -21.12
CA PRO A 88 -10.79 -10.14 -22.25
C PRO A 88 -12.08 -9.42 -21.85
N LYS A 89 -12.61 -8.57 -22.75
CA LYS A 89 -13.85 -7.81 -22.51
C LYS A 89 -15.03 -8.72 -22.21
N TRP A 90 -15.13 -9.85 -22.91
CA TRP A 90 -16.25 -10.78 -22.74
C TRP A 90 -16.22 -11.48 -21.37
N ILE A 91 -15.04 -11.69 -20.75
CA ILE A 91 -14.96 -12.22 -19.38
C ILE A 91 -15.63 -11.23 -18.42
N ARG A 92 -15.35 -9.94 -18.55
CA ARG A 92 -15.99 -8.91 -17.69
C ARG A 92 -17.52 -8.87 -17.84
N GLN A 93 -18.03 -9.20 -19.03
CA GLN A 93 -19.46 -9.17 -19.34
C GLN A 93 -20.17 -10.45 -18.88
N LYS A 94 -19.57 -11.62 -19.11
CA LYS A 94 -20.16 -12.93 -18.78
C LYS A 94 -19.87 -13.39 -17.35
N HIS A 95 -18.75 -12.94 -16.78
CA HIS A 95 -18.23 -13.30 -15.46
C HIS A 95 -17.89 -12.03 -14.66
N PRO A 96 -18.88 -11.16 -14.38
CA PRO A 96 -18.65 -9.91 -13.65
C PRO A 96 -18.04 -10.13 -12.26
N GLU A 97 -18.26 -11.29 -11.65
CA GLU A 97 -17.65 -11.69 -10.38
C GLU A 97 -16.13 -11.78 -10.44
N ILE A 98 -15.57 -12.25 -11.57
CA ILE A 98 -14.11 -12.30 -11.76
C ILE A 98 -13.55 -10.89 -11.81
N ALA A 99 -14.20 -9.99 -12.55
CA ALA A 99 -13.77 -8.60 -12.67
C ALA A 99 -13.82 -7.86 -11.33
N GLU A 100 -14.88 -8.08 -10.54
CA GLU A 100 -15.02 -7.47 -9.22
C GLU A 100 -14.00 -8.03 -8.22
N ASN A 101 -13.74 -9.33 -8.23
CA ASN A 101 -12.73 -9.93 -7.37
C ASN A 101 -11.33 -9.42 -7.74
N LEU A 102 -10.97 -9.37 -9.02
CA LEU A 102 -9.71 -8.76 -9.46
C LEU A 102 -9.59 -7.29 -9.03
N ARG A 103 -10.68 -6.52 -9.06
CA ARG A 103 -10.70 -5.13 -8.60
C ARG A 103 -10.46 -5.02 -7.09
N LYS A 104 -11.18 -5.81 -6.28
CA LYS A 104 -10.98 -5.86 -4.83
C LYS A 104 -9.56 -6.29 -4.46
N ASN A 105 -9.01 -7.26 -5.18
CA ASN A 105 -7.71 -7.85 -4.91
C ASN A 105 -6.53 -6.91 -5.16
N GLN A 106 -6.72 -5.77 -5.86
CA GLN A 106 -5.67 -4.75 -6.05
C GLN A 106 -5.13 -4.19 -4.72
N GLU A 107 -5.96 -4.21 -3.68
CA GLU A 107 -5.63 -3.72 -2.33
C GLU A 107 -5.61 -4.87 -1.30
N ARG A 108 -5.22 -6.07 -1.74
CA ARG A 108 -5.14 -7.27 -0.88
C ARG A 108 -3.74 -7.87 -0.92
N LEU A 109 -3.37 -8.56 0.16
CA LEU A 109 -2.11 -9.28 0.24
C LEU A 109 -2.18 -10.54 -0.63
N THR A 110 -1.53 -10.48 -1.79
CA THR A 110 -1.42 -11.60 -2.75
C THR A 110 0.01 -12.10 -2.88
N THR A 111 0.16 -13.32 -3.38
CA THR A 111 1.44 -14.03 -3.53
C THR A 111 1.51 -14.76 -4.86
N ALA A 112 2.70 -15.24 -5.22
CA ALA A 112 2.88 -16.12 -6.38
C ALA A 112 2.07 -17.43 -6.26
N PHE A 113 1.72 -17.88 -5.05
CA PHE A 113 0.83 -19.03 -4.87
C PHE A 113 -0.60 -18.75 -5.36
N ASP A 114 -1.11 -17.54 -5.09
CA ASP A 114 -2.44 -17.12 -5.56
C ASP A 114 -2.47 -16.98 -7.08
N PHE A 115 -1.38 -16.46 -7.66
CA PHE A 115 -1.18 -16.44 -9.10
C PHE A 115 -1.17 -17.85 -9.69
N HIS A 116 -0.40 -18.78 -9.11
CA HIS A 116 -0.38 -20.18 -9.56
C HIS A 116 -1.77 -20.82 -9.50
N LYS A 117 -2.53 -20.57 -8.42
CA LYS A 117 -3.92 -21.01 -8.29
C LYS A 117 -4.83 -20.40 -9.35
N MET A 118 -4.66 -19.12 -9.69
CA MET A 118 -5.41 -18.49 -10.78
C MET A 118 -5.13 -19.19 -12.12
N LEU A 119 -3.87 -19.55 -12.42
CA LEU A 119 -3.52 -20.27 -13.65
C LEU A 119 -4.20 -21.65 -13.70
N GLN A 120 -4.20 -22.39 -12.59
CA GLN A 120 -4.92 -23.66 -12.49
C GLN A 120 -6.43 -23.48 -12.69
N HIS A 121 -7.00 -22.43 -12.11
CA HIS A 121 -8.41 -22.09 -12.25
C HIS A 121 -8.78 -21.77 -13.71
N ILE A 122 -7.94 -21.03 -14.44
CA ILE A 122 -8.15 -20.74 -15.88
C ILE A 122 -8.27 -22.02 -16.71
N LEU A 123 -7.49 -23.06 -16.38
CA LEU A 123 -7.48 -24.32 -17.13
C LEU A 123 -8.76 -25.15 -16.93
N ASP A 124 -9.50 -24.93 -15.86
CA ASP A 124 -10.67 -25.73 -15.49
C ASP A 124 -11.96 -24.92 -15.29
N TYR A 125 -11.93 -23.61 -15.56
CA TYR A 125 -13.07 -22.74 -15.32
C TYR A 125 -14.32 -23.23 -16.08
N PRO A 126 -15.52 -23.29 -15.46
CA PRO A 126 -15.90 -22.75 -14.14
C PRO A 126 -15.76 -23.71 -12.95
N GLY A 127 -14.92 -24.76 -13.06
CA GLY A 127 -14.68 -25.71 -11.99
C GLY A 127 -14.03 -25.09 -10.74
N ASP A 128 -14.15 -25.78 -9.61
CA ASP A 128 -13.69 -25.28 -8.31
C ASP A 128 -12.15 -25.36 -8.18
N PRO A 129 -11.44 -24.23 -8.04
CA PRO A 129 -9.98 -24.22 -7.89
C PRO A 129 -9.49 -24.85 -6.57
N SER A 130 -10.37 -25.09 -5.59
CA SER A 130 -10.05 -25.76 -4.33
C SER A 130 -9.57 -27.20 -4.54
N ARG A 131 -9.96 -27.84 -5.65
CA ARG A 131 -9.58 -29.23 -5.98
C ARG A 131 -8.10 -29.40 -6.29
N PHE A 132 -7.42 -28.32 -6.72
CA PHE A 132 -6.01 -28.39 -7.02
C PHE A 132 -5.21 -28.44 -5.73
N GLN A 133 -4.13 -29.22 -5.69
CA GLN A 133 -3.20 -29.19 -4.56
C GLN A 133 -2.37 -27.89 -4.53
N GLY A 134 -1.72 -27.62 -3.40
CA GLY A 134 -0.84 -26.46 -3.23
C GLY A 134 -1.49 -25.28 -2.48
N HIS A 135 -0.68 -24.26 -2.20
CA HIS A 135 -1.09 -23.07 -1.45
C HIS A 135 -1.77 -22.03 -2.34
N GLY A 136 -2.39 -21.05 -1.69
CA GLY A 136 -2.97 -19.86 -2.34
C GLY A 136 -4.48 -19.97 -2.56
N ILE A 137 -5.06 -18.82 -2.91
CA ILE A 137 -6.45 -18.64 -3.31
C ILE A 137 -6.41 -18.08 -4.73
N SER A 138 -7.23 -18.60 -5.65
CA SER A 138 -7.24 -18.09 -7.02
C SER A 138 -7.56 -16.60 -7.04
N LEU A 139 -6.80 -15.79 -7.79
CA LEU A 139 -7.07 -14.35 -7.94
C LEU A 139 -8.42 -14.00 -8.59
N PHE A 140 -9.10 -14.97 -9.22
CA PHE A 140 -10.50 -14.82 -9.67
C PHE A 140 -11.53 -14.93 -8.54
N GLN A 141 -11.10 -15.27 -7.32
CA GLN A 141 -11.89 -15.27 -6.09
C GLN A 141 -11.46 -14.09 -5.20
N GLU A 142 -12.33 -13.67 -4.28
CA GLU A 142 -12.00 -12.59 -3.34
C GLU A 142 -10.92 -13.05 -2.35
N ILE A 143 -9.81 -12.30 -2.29
CA ILE A 143 -8.77 -12.50 -1.28
C ILE A 143 -9.22 -11.82 0.03
N PRO A 144 -9.19 -12.51 1.18
CA PRO A 144 -9.64 -11.93 2.44
C PRO A 144 -8.91 -10.64 2.81
N LEU A 145 -9.65 -9.62 3.25
CA LEU A 145 -9.10 -8.33 3.67
C LEU A 145 -8.16 -8.48 4.89
N ASN A 146 -8.49 -9.38 5.80
CA ASN A 146 -7.74 -9.65 7.03
C ASN A 146 -6.70 -10.78 6.88
N ARG A 147 -6.33 -11.15 5.64
CA ARG A 147 -5.34 -12.19 5.38
C ARG A 147 -3.98 -11.80 5.95
N THR A 148 -3.42 -12.66 6.79
CA THR A 148 -2.10 -12.45 7.39
C THR A 148 -0.98 -13.00 6.49
N CYS A 149 0.27 -12.63 6.77
CA CYS A 149 1.43 -13.22 6.11
C CYS A 149 1.50 -14.75 6.31
N GLU A 150 1.06 -15.25 7.46
CA GLU A 150 1.03 -16.70 7.76
C GLU A 150 -0.02 -17.43 6.90
N ASP A 151 -1.22 -16.86 6.77
CA ASP A 151 -2.27 -17.37 5.87
C ASP A 151 -1.79 -17.40 4.42
N ALA A 152 -0.99 -16.39 4.04
CA ALA A 152 -0.40 -16.25 2.72
C ALA A 152 0.88 -17.09 2.51
N LYS A 153 1.35 -17.82 3.52
CA LYS A 153 2.61 -18.59 3.48
C LYS A 153 3.85 -17.74 3.16
N ILE A 154 3.84 -16.48 3.61
CA ILE A 154 4.96 -15.56 3.52
C ILE A 154 5.81 -15.71 4.79
N ALA A 155 7.09 -16.08 4.63
CA ALA A 155 8.02 -16.15 5.75
C ALA A 155 8.22 -14.76 6.39
N ASP A 156 8.46 -14.71 7.71
CA ASP A 156 8.54 -13.46 8.48
C ASP A 156 9.41 -12.36 7.86
N HIS A 157 10.57 -12.74 7.31
CA HIS A 157 11.52 -11.81 6.71
C HIS A 157 11.10 -11.27 5.34
N TRP A 158 10.12 -11.90 4.70
CA TRP A 158 9.45 -11.45 3.49
C TRP A 158 8.13 -10.72 3.77
N CYS A 159 7.59 -10.83 4.99
CA CYS A 159 6.34 -10.18 5.38
C CYS A 159 6.49 -8.65 5.43
N THR A 160 5.70 -7.94 4.62
CA THR A 160 5.70 -6.47 4.51
C THR A 160 4.64 -5.80 5.39
N CYS A 161 3.76 -6.58 6.02
CA CYS A 161 2.79 -6.05 6.98
C CYS A 161 3.51 -5.33 8.13
N LEU A 162 3.03 -4.13 8.44
CA LEU A 162 3.53 -3.33 9.54
C LEU A 162 2.94 -3.85 10.87
N GLN A 163 3.71 -3.69 11.93
CA GLN A 163 3.34 -4.01 13.30
C GLN A 163 3.15 -2.71 14.07
N THR A 164 2.15 -2.71 14.96
CA THR A 164 1.94 -1.64 15.94
C THR A 164 2.51 -2.04 17.29
N ILE A 165 3.13 -1.09 17.99
CA ILE A 165 3.66 -1.28 19.34
C ILE A 165 3.20 -0.13 20.20
N SER A 166 2.43 -0.40 21.25
CA SER A 166 1.97 0.61 22.20
C SER A 166 3.15 1.30 22.88
N ILE A 167 3.06 2.63 23.01
CA ILE A 167 4.05 3.46 23.69
C ILE A 167 3.33 4.40 24.67
N SER A 168 3.98 4.73 25.78
CA SER A 168 3.42 5.66 26.76
C SER A 168 3.12 7.02 26.12
N THR A 169 1.92 7.54 26.39
CA THR A 169 1.49 8.88 25.97
C THR A 169 2.31 10.00 26.63
N SER A 170 2.97 9.69 27.75
CA SER A 170 3.88 10.60 28.45
C SER A 170 5.31 10.61 27.87
N ASN A 171 5.59 9.83 26.81
CA ASN A 171 6.90 9.83 26.19
C ASN A 171 7.17 11.16 25.47
N ASP A 172 8.37 11.73 25.63
CA ASP A 172 8.73 13.03 25.06
C ASP A 172 8.55 13.12 23.54
N TYR A 173 8.87 12.05 22.80
CA TYR A 173 8.68 12.01 21.34
C TYR A 173 7.19 12.00 20.97
N VAL A 174 6.36 11.33 21.77
CA VAL A 174 4.90 11.29 21.58
C VAL A 174 4.31 12.67 21.86
N ILE A 175 4.68 13.30 22.98
CA ILE A 175 4.21 14.65 23.34
C ILE A 175 4.63 15.67 22.27
N ALA A 176 5.89 15.64 21.83
CA ALA A 176 6.38 16.54 20.77
C ALA A 176 5.63 16.33 19.44
N SER A 177 5.36 15.07 19.07
CA SER A 177 4.64 14.73 17.84
C SER A 177 3.16 15.13 17.91
N ALA A 178 2.52 14.98 19.08
CA ALA A 178 1.14 15.42 19.31
C ALA A 178 1.00 16.95 19.25
N LYS A 179 1.94 17.69 19.87
CA LYS A 179 1.98 19.15 19.76
C LYS A 179 2.16 19.61 18.32
N TYR A 180 3.05 18.95 17.57
CA TYR A 180 3.23 19.21 16.14
C TYR A 180 1.94 18.94 15.35
N LEU A 181 1.25 17.83 15.61
CA LEU A 181 -0.03 17.49 14.96
C LEU A 181 -1.08 18.60 15.16
N VAL A 182 -1.24 19.10 16.38
CA VAL A 182 -2.19 20.20 16.66
C VAL A 182 -1.75 21.49 15.96
N SER A 183 -0.46 21.82 15.98
CA SER A 183 0.08 22.95 15.20
C SER A 183 -0.19 22.81 13.71
N TYR A 184 -0.05 21.60 13.15
CA TYR A 184 -0.35 21.32 11.76
C TYR A 184 -1.85 21.48 11.45
N ILE A 185 -2.74 20.96 12.31
CA ILE A 185 -4.19 21.17 12.21
C ILE A 185 -4.52 22.67 12.20
N ASN A 186 -3.90 23.45 13.08
CA ASN A 186 -4.09 24.89 13.09
C ASN A 186 -3.60 25.52 11.78
N SER A 187 -2.47 25.09 11.21
CA SER A 187 -2.00 25.62 9.93
C SER A 187 -3.05 25.47 8.79
N LEU A 188 -3.83 24.38 8.78
CA LEU A 188 -4.89 24.14 7.80
C LEU A 188 -6.07 25.13 7.91
N THR A 189 -6.34 25.66 9.10
CA THR A 189 -7.41 26.62 9.36
C THR A 189 -6.91 28.06 9.47
N LEU A 190 -5.60 28.29 9.32
CA LEU A 190 -4.97 29.60 9.46
C LEU A 190 -5.57 30.67 8.53
N PRO A 191 -5.87 30.40 7.24
CA PRO A 191 -6.53 31.39 6.37
C PRO A 191 -7.94 31.79 6.83
N HIS A 192 -8.55 31.02 7.73
CA HIS A 192 -9.89 31.23 8.27
C HIS A 192 -9.87 31.54 9.76
N ARG A 193 -8.76 32.03 10.31
CA ARG A 193 -8.64 32.33 11.75
C ARG A 193 -9.60 33.40 12.26
N ASN A 194 -10.18 34.21 11.37
CA ASN A 194 -11.27 35.13 11.71
C ASN A 194 -12.55 34.38 12.12
N ASN A 195 -12.79 33.20 11.56
CA ASN A 195 -13.99 32.40 11.79
C ASN A 195 -13.70 31.22 12.72
N CYS A 196 -12.59 30.52 12.50
CA CYS A 196 -12.20 29.32 13.24
C CYS A 196 -11.29 29.68 14.40
N MET A 197 -11.59 29.14 15.58
CA MET A 197 -10.72 29.21 16.74
C MET A 197 -9.41 28.47 16.52
N GLU A 198 -8.37 28.92 17.22
CA GLU A 198 -7.14 28.15 17.38
C GLU A 198 -7.37 27.02 18.38
N LEU A 199 -6.90 25.82 18.03
CA LEU A 199 -7.03 24.64 18.88
C LEU A 199 -5.77 24.45 19.72
N THR A 200 -5.93 23.97 20.95
CA THR A 200 -4.83 23.54 21.81
C THR A 200 -4.91 22.04 22.07
N LEU A 201 -3.76 21.43 22.34
CA LEU A 201 -3.68 20.02 22.73
C LEU A 201 -4.21 19.89 24.16
N LYS A 202 -5.30 19.15 24.34
CA LYS A 202 -5.89 18.88 25.66
C LYS A 202 -5.33 17.58 26.25
N ASN A 203 -5.35 16.49 25.48
CA ASN A 203 -4.87 15.20 25.95
C ASN A 203 -4.34 14.31 24.80
N ILE A 204 -3.52 13.32 25.13
CA ILE A 204 -3.10 12.24 24.21
C ILE A 204 -3.70 10.95 24.75
N THR A 205 -4.69 10.40 24.06
CA THR A 205 -5.44 9.23 24.55
C THR A 205 -4.86 7.91 24.08
N HIS A 206 -4.18 7.91 22.92
CA HIS A 206 -3.57 6.72 22.34
C HIS A 206 -2.28 7.05 21.61
N ALA A 207 -1.29 6.17 21.70
CA ALA A 207 -0.03 6.29 20.99
C ALA A 207 0.58 4.92 20.70
N GLU A 208 0.90 4.69 19.43
CA GLU A 208 1.56 3.48 18.94
C GLU A 208 2.68 3.81 17.96
N ILE A 209 3.74 3.01 17.97
CA ILE A 209 4.76 3.02 16.93
C ILE A 209 4.34 2.05 15.83
N ILE A 210 4.36 2.51 14.58
CA ILE A 210 4.17 1.68 13.40
C ILE A 210 5.54 1.36 12.80
N LYS A 211 5.87 0.07 12.65
CA LYS A 211 7.13 -0.33 12.00
C LYS A 211 7.07 -1.73 11.38
N PRO A 212 7.97 -2.06 10.43
CA PRO A 212 8.10 -3.43 9.93
C PRO A 212 8.53 -4.41 11.02
N ASN A 213 8.26 -5.69 10.79
CA ASN A 213 8.66 -6.75 11.71
C ASN A 213 10.19 -6.89 11.84
N LYS A 214 10.62 -7.43 12.98
CA LYS A 214 12.05 -7.59 13.32
C LYS A 214 12.84 -8.40 12.29
N ARG A 215 12.27 -9.47 11.73
CA ARG A 215 12.96 -10.35 10.77
C ARG A 215 13.22 -9.63 9.45
N LEU A 216 12.28 -8.82 8.96
CA LEU A 216 12.48 -7.97 7.79
C LEU A 216 13.61 -6.95 8.02
N LEU A 217 13.65 -6.32 9.19
CA LEU A 217 14.69 -5.34 9.52
C LEU A 217 16.07 -5.96 9.72
N GLN A 218 16.15 -7.25 10.05
CA GLN A 218 17.40 -8.00 10.22
C GLN A 218 17.86 -8.74 8.96
N PHE A 219 17.00 -8.92 7.97
CA PHE A 219 17.33 -9.66 6.76
C PHE A 219 18.49 -9.01 6.02
N GLN A 220 19.48 -9.81 5.63
CA GLN A 220 20.62 -9.34 4.85
C GLN A 220 20.59 -9.89 3.45
N GLU A 221 20.51 -11.20 3.26
CA GLU A 221 20.51 -11.81 1.94
C GLU A 221 19.97 -13.24 2.03
N SER A 222 19.61 -13.80 0.88
CA SER A 222 19.37 -15.24 0.76
C SER A 222 20.65 -15.91 0.32
N SER A 223 21.09 -16.95 1.04
CA SER A 223 22.22 -17.79 0.65
C SER A 223 21.98 -18.41 -0.72
N LEU A 224 22.92 -18.18 -1.67
CA LEU A 224 22.83 -18.70 -3.03
C LEU A 224 22.84 -20.24 -3.10
N GLN A 225 23.44 -20.91 -2.12
CA GLN A 225 23.62 -22.37 -2.12
C GLN A 225 22.50 -23.14 -1.43
N PHE A 226 21.89 -22.54 -0.39
CA PHE A 226 20.95 -23.25 0.49
C PHE A 226 19.56 -22.62 0.53
N HIS A 227 19.34 -21.51 -0.18
CA HIS A 227 18.11 -20.72 -0.13
C HIS A 227 17.66 -20.33 1.30
N VAL A 228 18.61 -20.29 2.24
CA VAL A 228 18.37 -19.90 3.64
C VAL A 228 18.59 -18.40 3.79
N ALA A 229 17.68 -17.75 4.52
CA ALA A 229 17.80 -16.34 4.87
C ALA A 229 18.92 -16.11 5.88
N LYS A 230 19.84 -15.19 5.56
CA LYS A 230 20.83 -14.68 6.48
C LYS A 230 20.32 -13.43 7.19
N PHE A 231 20.55 -13.38 8.50
CA PHE A 231 20.16 -12.27 9.35
C PHE A 231 21.39 -11.63 9.97
N GLY A 232 21.38 -10.30 10.04
CA GLY A 232 22.43 -9.54 10.69
C GLY A 232 21.86 -8.50 11.64
N ASN A 233 22.59 -7.39 11.76
CA ASN A 233 22.18 -6.26 12.58
C ASN A 233 20.87 -5.65 12.05
N MET A 234 20.04 -5.19 12.99
CA MET A 234 18.77 -4.53 12.67
C MET A 234 19.03 -3.21 11.94
N LEU A 235 18.34 -2.99 10.82
CA LEU A 235 18.32 -1.71 10.14
C LEU A 235 17.85 -0.60 11.10
N ARG A 236 18.70 0.40 11.31
CA ARG A 236 18.35 1.57 12.13
C ARG A 236 17.56 2.57 11.28
N LEU A 237 16.25 2.66 11.53
CA LEU A 237 15.40 3.61 10.84
C LEU A 237 15.77 5.04 11.28
N PRO A 238 15.84 6.01 10.34
CA PRO A 238 16.17 7.39 10.67
C PRO A 238 14.97 8.18 11.23
N PHE A 239 13.82 7.52 11.39
CA PHE A 239 12.57 8.09 11.86
C PHE A 239 11.79 7.08 12.73
N ILE A 240 10.78 7.58 13.42
CA ILE A 240 9.74 6.80 14.09
C ILE A 240 8.40 7.25 13.53
N ASP A 241 7.59 6.31 13.08
CA ASP A 241 6.20 6.58 12.69
C ASP A 241 5.29 6.28 13.88
N PHE A 242 4.46 7.26 14.22
CA PHE A 242 3.45 7.14 15.27
C PHE A 242 2.05 7.12 14.67
N MET A 243 1.18 6.29 15.23
CA MET A 243 -0.27 6.52 15.17
C MET A 243 -0.68 7.16 16.49
N LEU A 244 -1.23 8.36 16.43
CA LEU A 244 -1.62 9.13 17.61
C LEU A 244 -3.12 9.41 17.59
N THR A 245 -3.75 9.31 18.76
CA THR A 245 -5.07 9.87 19.01
C THR A 245 -4.96 10.99 20.02
N VAL A 246 -5.31 12.21 19.60
CA VAL A 246 -5.22 13.42 20.43
C VAL A 246 -6.59 14.05 20.62
N GLU A 247 -6.83 14.56 21.82
CA GLU A 247 -7.97 15.42 22.14
C GLU A 247 -7.53 16.88 22.07
N THR A 248 -8.38 17.72 21.51
CA THR A 248 -8.16 19.16 21.39
C THR A 248 -9.29 19.96 22.01
N GLU A 249 -8.98 21.18 22.40
CA GLU A 249 -9.92 22.15 22.93
C GLU A 249 -9.81 23.47 22.15
N PRO A 250 -10.86 24.31 22.11
CA PRO A 250 -12.15 24.14 22.79
C PRO A 250 -13.12 23.17 22.09
N ASN A 251 -12.77 22.65 20.92
CA ASN A 251 -13.72 21.94 20.06
C ASN A 251 -14.00 20.47 20.47
N GLY A 252 -13.48 20.02 21.61
CA GLY A 252 -13.60 18.66 22.13
C GLY A 252 -13.16 17.59 21.14
N GLY A 253 -12.13 17.87 20.34
CA GLY A 253 -11.85 17.13 19.13
C GLY A 253 -10.93 15.96 19.27
N MET A 254 -11.42 14.77 18.90
CA MET A 254 -10.66 13.54 18.85
C MET A 254 -10.11 13.33 17.43
N TYR A 255 -8.80 13.47 17.28
CA TYR A 255 -8.11 13.31 16.00
C TYR A 255 -7.17 12.12 16.02
N GLU A 256 -7.30 11.26 15.02
CA GLU A 256 -6.38 10.16 14.75
C GLU A 256 -5.50 10.52 13.53
N ALA A 257 -4.18 10.36 13.66
CA ALA A 257 -3.24 10.70 12.59
C ALA A 257 -1.95 9.88 12.64
N SER A 258 -1.38 9.65 11.45
CA SER A 258 -0.02 9.15 11.29
C SER A 258 0.98 10.30 11.27
N VAL A 259 1.95 10.28 12.19
CA VAL A 259 2.96 11.33 12.37
C VAL A 259 4.35 10.72 12.35
N ARG A 260 5.21 11.21 11.46
CA ARG A 260 6.61 10.79 11.34
C ARG A 260 7.52 11.77 12.07
N LYS A 261 8.32 11.28 13.01
CA LYS A 261 9.39 12.04 13.66
C LYS A 261 10.75 11.60 13.13
N TRP A 262 11.49 12.50 12.50
CA TRP A 262 12.87 12.24 12.10
C TRP A 262 13.80 12.36 13.32
N LEU A 263 14.72 11.40 13.48
CA LEU A 263 15.58 11.30 14.67
C LEU A 263 16.86 12.13 14.53
N LYS A 264 17.39 12.25 13.32
CA LYS A 264 18.61 13.03 13.04
C LYS A 264 18.36 14.46 12.58
N ARG A 265 17.13 14.74 12.11
CA ARG A 265 16.69 16.06 11.68
C ARG A 265 15.64 16.52 12.67
N ASN A 266 15.65 17.78 13.11
CA ASN A 266 14.56 18.29 13.93
C ASN A 266 13.33 18.57 13.06
N HIS A 267 12.78 17.51 12.46
CA HIS A 267 11.69 17.55 11.51
C HIS A 267 10.64 16.52 11.93
N THR A 268 9.38 16.94 11.89
CA THR A 268 8.20 16.13 12.12
C THR A 268 7.23 16.42 10.99
N GLU A 269 6.51 15.43 10.52
CA GLU A 269 5.52 15.58 9.45
C GLU A 269 4.30 14.69 9.69
N VAL A 270 3.15 15.10 9.16
CA VAL A 270 1.95 14.25 9.11
C VAL A 270 1.98 13.51 7.79
N THR A 271 1.98 12.17 7.81
CA THR A 271 2.24 11.34 6.62
C THR A 271 0.98 10.85 5.92
N ALA A 272 -0.19 11.06 6.51
CA ALA A 272 -1.48 10.65 5.96
C ALA A 272 -2.59 11.64 6.33
N ASP A 273 -3.79 11.46 5.76
CA ASP A 273 -4.94 12.27 6.13
C ASP A 273 -5.32 12.09 7.61
N ILE A 274 -5.68 13.20 8.26
CA ILE A 274 -6.10 13.20 9.67
C ILE A 274 -7.59 12.87 9.76
N SER A 275 -7.94 11.88 10.58
CA SER A 275 -9.32 11.48 10.86
C SER A 275 -9.87 12.20 12.08
N ARG A 276 -11.08 12.74 12.00
CA ARG A 276 -11.85 13.23 13.15
C ARG A 276 -12.83 12.12 13.56
N ILE A 277 -12.56 11.47 14.68
CA ILE A 277 -13.23 10.21 15.06
C ILE A 277 -14.45 10.42 15.96
N ASN A 278 -14.75 11.66 16.38
CA ASN A 278 -15.98 12.02 17.09
C ASN A 278 -16.80 13.06 16.33
N ARG A 279 -18.12 13.07 16.56
CA ARG A 279 -19.07 13.98 15.91
C ARG A 279 -18.71 15.44 16.21
N TYR A 280 -18.75 16.31 15.18
CA TYR A 280 -18.44 17.74 15.29
C TYR A 280 -19.65 18.65 15.01
N GLY A 281 -20.79 18.10 14.61
CA GLY A 281 -22.06 18.84 14.48
C GLY A 281 -21.95 20.17 13.74
N ASP A 282 -22.37 21.25 14.41
CA ASP A 282 -22.35 22.62 13.89
C ASP A 282 -21.07 23.39 14.21
N HIS A 283 -20.04 22.75 14.81
CA HIS A 283 -18.75 23.41 15.08
C HIS A 283 -18.18 24.19 13.89
N PRO A 284 -18.26 23.73 12.62
CA PRO A 284 -17.72 24.46 11.48
C PRO A 284 -18.77 25.27 10.70
N LYS A 285 -19.94 25.59 11.27
CA LYS A 285 -21.07 26.26 10.56
C LYS A 285 -20.64 27.48 9.74
N CYS A 286 -19.79 28.34 10.30
CA CYS A 286 -19.20 29.52 9.66
C CYS A 286 -18.36 29.25 8.38
N ILE A 287 -17.89 28.03 8.15
CA ILE A 287 -17.09 27.67 6.96
C ILE A 287 -17.63 26.46 6.20
N ARG A 288 -18.64 25.76 6.73
CA ARG A 288 -19.06 24.43 6.30
C ARG A 288 -19.38 24.36 4.81
N ASP A 289 -20.08 25.35 4.28
CA ASP A 289 -20.57 25.33 2.91
C ASP A 289 -19.49 25.70 1.90
N LYS A 290 -18.56 26.59 2.29
CA LYS A 290 -17.48 27.08 1.43
C LYS A 290 -16.25 26.16 1.44
N PHE A 291 -15.97 25.49 2.57
CA PHE A 291 -14.75 24.71 2.77
C PHE A 291 -15.04 23.31 3.37
N PRO A 292 -15.62 22.37 2.61
CA PRO A 292 -16.02 21.07 3.14
C PRO A 292 -14.91 20.24 3.76
N ARG A 293 -13.68 20.33 3.23
CA ARG A 293 -12.52 19.57 3.74
C ARG A 293 -12.02 20.07 5.10
N LEU A 294 -12.31 21.31 5.47
CA LEU A 294 -11.87 21.92 6.73
C LEU A 294 -12.90 21.78 7.87
N ARG A 295 -14.08 21.22 7.58
CA ARG A 295 -15.17 21.03 8.55
C ARG A 295 -14.72 20.31 9.82
N LYS A 296 -13.87 19.29 9.65
CA LYS A 296 -13.36 18.47 10.75
C LYS A 296 -12.42 19.21 11.70
N TYR A 297 -11.89 20.38 11.32
CA TYR A 297 -10.90 21.13 12.11
C TYR A 297 -11.46 22.41 12.74
N CYS A 298 -12.44 23.05 12.10
CA CYS A 298 -12.91 24.35 12.53
C CYS A 298 -13.91 24.28 13.69
N PHE A 299 -13.71 25.15 14.67
CA PHE A 299 -14.70 25.50 15.68
C PHE A 299 -14.97 27.00 15.60
N CYS A 300 -16.20 27.37 15.26
CA CYS A 300 -16.56 28.74 14.95
C CYS A 300 -16.55 29.62 16.21
N LYS A 301 -15.96 30.81 16.09
CA LYS A 301 -15.89 31.78 17.20
C LYS A 301 -17.27 32.22 17.73
N GLU A 302 -18.31 32.13 16.91
CA GLU A 302 -19.69 32.45 17.32
C GLU A 302 -20.17 31.65 18.56
N PHE A 303 -19.59 30.47 18.79
CA PHE A 303 -19.90 29.64 19.96
C PHE A 303 -19.24 30.13 21.27
N LEU A 304 -18.29 31.08 21.23
CA LEU A 304 -17.71 31.70 22.43
C LEU A 304 -18.65 32.71 23.11
N HIS A 305 -19.60 33.28 22.37
CA HIS A 305 -20.47 34.34 22.87
C HIS A 305 -21.79 33.80 23.46
N GLN A 306 -21.94 32.47 23.56
CA GLN A 306 -23.14 31.79 24.06
C GLN A 306 -22.92 31.10 25.42
N THR A 307 -21.73 31.27 26.01
CA THR A 307 -21.37 30.85 27.38
C THR A 307 -21.06 32.07 28.21
#